data_AF-A0A2W7RB09-F1
#
_entry.id   AF-A0A2W7RB09-F1
#
_cell.length_a   1.000
_cell.length_b   1.000
_cell.length_c   1.000
_cell.angle_alpha   90.00
_cell.angle_beta   90.00
_cell.angle_gamma   90.00
#
_symmetry.space_group_name_H-M   'P 1'
#
loop_
_entity.id
_entity.type
_entity.pdbx_description
1 polymer ?
#
loop_
_entity_poly.entity_id
_entity_poly.type
_entity_poly.pdbx_seq_one_letter_code
_entity_poly.pdbx_strand_id
1 'polypeptide(L)'
;MTFPRSTRFPALCLGAALLLSGCGLFHRATPEECMARAMYFESNRSSRDGMIAVGTVVMNRVESDQFPDSICEVVAQKRQFAPGVMTRRMDQRSLPKAREAARAVLRGERHPLVGEAKFFHTAGHRFPYDNMHYVLVTGGNAFYDKRPSALVTQRVPPAPVDGLTGW
;
A
#
# COMPACT_ATOMS: atom_id res chain seq x y z
N MET A 1 64.19 -11.13 54.55
CA MET A 1 64.56 -12.44 53.99
C MET A 1 63.31 -13.05 53.37
N THR A 2 63.50 -13.63 52.20
CA THR A 2 62.56 -14.08 51.16
C THR A 2 61.49 -15.09 51.59
N PHE A 3 60.25 -14.92 51.12
CA PHE A 3 59.27 -16.00 50.94
C PHE A 3 58.80 -16.00 49.47
N PRO A 4 59.02 -17.08 48.69
CA PRO A 4 58.51 -17.17 47.32
C PRO A 4 57.07 -17.72 47.28
N ARG A 5 56.34 -17.19 46.30
CA ARG A 5 54.99 -17.56 45.84
C ARG A 5 55.02 -18.88 45.04
N SER A 6 53.98 -19.71 45.17
CA SER A 6 53.54 -20.61 44.07
C SER A 6 52.05 -20.97 44.25
N THR A 7 51.16 -20.29 43.52
CA THR A 7 50.35 -20.78 42.37
C THR A 7 49.19 -21.74 42.71
N ARG A 8 47.96 -21.21 42.64
CA ARG A 8 46.71 -21.96 42.46
C ARG A 8 46.12 -21.63 41.07
N PHE A 9 45.53 -22.67 40.48
CA PHE A 9 44.87 -22.83 39.17
C PHE A 9 43.95 -21.67 38.71
N PRO A 10 43.62 -21.61 37.41
CA PRO A 10 42.32 -22.16 37.04
C PRO A 10 42.29 -22.98 35.73
N ALA A 11 41.44 -24.01 35.74
CA ALA A 11 41.00 -24.73 34.55
C ALA A 11 40.18 -23.79 33.65
N LEU A 12 40.53 -23.76 32.36
CA LEU A 12 39.85 -22.98 31.34
C LEU A 12 38.55 -23.70 30.94
N CYS A 13 37.39 -23.13 31.29
CA CYS A 13 36.11 -23.48 30.69
C CYS A 13 36.06 -22.92 29.26
N LEU A 14 36.24 -23.76 28.24
CA LEU A 14 35.84 -23.40 26.87
C LEU A 14 34.32 -23.55 26.73
N GLY A 15 33.61 -22.44 26.91
CA GLY A 15 32.22 -22.32 26.51
C GLY A 15 32.12 -22.23 24.99
N ALA A 16 31.45 -23.19 24.37
CA ALA A 16 31.03 -23.11 22.97
C ALA A 16 29.89 -22.09 22.84
N ALA A 17 30.20 -20.89 22.33
CA ALA A 17 29.19 -19.90 21.98
C ALA A 17 28.56 -20.28 20.61
N LEU A 18 27.39 -20.89 20.66
CA LEU A 18 26.51 -21.04 19.50
C LEU A 18 25.97 -19.65 19.10
N LEU A 19 26.54 -19.07 18.06
CA LEU A 19 25.97 -17.89 17.39
C LEU A 19 24.72 -18.33 16.61
N LEU A 20 23.57 -18.34 17.27
CA LEU A 20 22.28 -18.36 16.58
C LEU A 20 22.10 -16.99 15.90
N SER A 21 22.42 -16.90 14.62
CA SER A 21 21.94 -15.81 13.75
C SER A 21 20.41 -15.83 13.76
N GLY A 22 19.81 -15.02 14.62
CA GLY A 22 18.39 -14.70 14.57
C GLY A 22 18.11 -13.91 13.29
N CYS A 23 17.68 -14.60 12.22
CA CYS A 23 16.96 -13.95 11.14
C CYS A 23 15.67 -13.37 11.75
N GLY A 24 15.59 -12.04 11.82
CA GLY A 24 14.47 -11.33 12.41
C GLY A 24 13.13 -11.76 11.82
N LEU A 25 12.18 -12.01 12.70
CA LEU A 25 10.79 -12.43 12.50
C LEU A 25 9.91 -11.39 11.76
N PHE A 26 10.47 -10.53 10.92
CA PHE A 26 9.71 -9.57 10.13
C PHE A 26 9.60 -10.08 8.69
N HIS A 27 8.54 -10.83 8.41
CA HIS A 27 8.11 -11.05 7.03
C HIS A 27 7.80 -9.68 6.43
N ARG A 28 8.72 -9.13 5.63
CA ARG A 28 8.44 -7.93 4.85
C ARG A 28 7.44 -8.34 3.78
N ALA A 29 6.26 -7.72 3.80
CA ALA A 29 5.25 -7.93 2.77
C ALA A 29 5.86 -7.61 1.40
N THR A 30 5.54 -8.44 0.41
CA THR A 30 5.99 -8.20 -0.96
C THR A 30 5.21 -7.02 -1.56
N PRO A 31 5.73 -6.35 -2.61
CA PRO A 31 4.97 -5.33 -3.32
C PRO A 31 3.60 -5.81 -3.82
N GLU A 32 3.51 -7.07 -4.27
CA GLU A 32 2.23 -7.72 -4.63
C GLU A 32 1.27 -7.79 -3.44
N GLU A 33 1.76 -8.20 -2.26
CA GLU A 33 0.92 -8.27 -1.07
C GLU A 33 0.44 -6.89 -0.63
N CYS A 34 1.31 -5.89 -0.58
CA CYS A 34 0.95 -4.51 -0.24
C CYS A 34 -0.10 -3.95 -1.22
N MET A 35 0.11 -4.15 -2.53
CA MET A 35 -0.81 -3.73 -3.57
C MET A 35 -2.17 -4.43 -3.44
N ALA A 36 -2.19 -5.76 -3.30
CA ALA A 36 -3.42 -6.53 -3.14
C ALA A 36 -4.21 -6.11 -1.90
N ARG A 37 -3.52 -5.80 -0.79
CA ARG A 37 -4.14 -5.31 0.45
C ARG A 37 -4.81 -3.96 0.25
N ALA A 38 -4.12 -3.00 -0.38
CA ALA A 38 -4.70 -1.70 -0.71
C ALA A 38 -5.97 -1.88 -1.56
N MET A 39 -5.87 -2.63 -2.67
CA MET A 39 -7.03 -2.92 -3.53
C MET A 39 -8.19 -3.56 -2.76
N TYR A 40 -7.91 -4.57 -1.93
CA TYR A 40 -8.92 -5.32 -1.18
C TYR A 40 -9.67 -4.46 -0.13
N PHE A 41 -8.97 -3.53 0.53
CA PHE A 41 -9.55 -2.73 1.61
C PHE A 41 -10.16 -1.41 1.12
N GLU A 42 -9.68 -0.87 0.01
CA GLU A 42 -10.12 0.44 -0.50
C GLU A 42 -11.19 0.38 -1.57
N SER A 43 -11.49 -0.79 -2.14
CA SER A 43 -12.45 -0.91 -3.24
C SER A 43 -13.55 -1.94 -2.96
N ASN A 44 -14.66 -1.84 -3.71
CA ASN A 44 -15.61 -2.93 -3.77
C ASN A 44 -14.94 -4.17 -4.38
N ARG A 45 -14.83 -5.25 -3.59
CA ARG A 45 -14.11 -6.48 -3.94
C ARG A 45 -14.69 -7.24 -5.14
N SER A 46 -15.90 -6.90 -5.60
CA SER A 46 -16.46 -7.45 -6.84
C SER A 46 -16.11 -6.63 -8.10
N SER A 47 -15.62 -5.40 -7.96
CA SER A 47 -15.27 -4.50 -9.07
C SER A 47 -13.77 -4.56 -9.35
N ARG A 48 -13.39 -5.14 -10.50
CA ARG A 48 -12.00 -5.09 -10.98
C ARG A 48 -11.58 -3.64 -11.26
N ASP A 49 -12.47 -2.84 -11.85
CA ASP A 49 -12.20 -1.41 -12.11
C ASP A 49 -11.83 -0.67 -10.82
N GLY A 50 -12.57 -0.89 -9.73
CA GLY A 50 -12.25 -0.34 -8.42
C GLY A 50 -10.85 -0.73 -7.94
N MET A 51 -10.49 -2.00 -8.09
CA MET A 51 -9.17 -2.50 -7.70
C MET A 51 -8.06 -1.90 -8.58
N ILE A 52 -8.20 -1.94 -9.90
CA ILE A 52 -7.22 -1.37 -10.84
C ILE A 52 -7.11 0.15 -10.65
N ALA A 53 -8.20 0.85 -10.36
CA ALA A 53 -8.19 2.29 -10.09
C ALA A 53 -7.44 2.64 -8.80
N VAL A 54 -7.67 1.90 -7.71
CA VAL A 54 -6.88 2.04 -6.46
C VAL A 54 -5.40 1.73 -6.73
N GLY A 55 -5.10 0.64 -7.45
CA GLY A 55 -3.73 0.29 -7.80
C GLY A 55 -3.04 1.35 -8.66
N THR A 56 -3.79 1.97 -9.58
CA THR A 56 -3.31 3.10 -10.39
C THR A 56 -2.94 4.28 -9.49
N VAL A 57 -3.79 4.65 -8.52
CA VAL A 57 -3.46 5.70 -7.54
C VAL A 57 -2.20 5.36 -6.75
N VAL A 58 -2.03 4.10 -6.31
CA VAL A 58 -0.81 3.67 -5.60
C VAL A 58 0.42 3.86 -6.46
N MET A 59 0.37 3.47 -7.74
CA MET A 59 1.48 3.64 -8.66
C MET A 59 1.75 5.11 -9.00
N ASN A 60 0.71 5.92 -9.21
CA ASN A 60 0.84 7.36 -9.41
C ASN A 60 1.49 8.07 -8.20
N ARG A 61 1.32 7.52 -6.99
CA ARG A 61 2.02 8.00 -5.79
C ARG A 61 3.48 7.57 -5.82
N VAL A 62 3.76 6.30 -6.06
CA VAL A 62 5.15 5.77 -6.17
C VAL A 62 5.96 6.56 -7.21
N GLU A 63 5.35 6.93 -8.32
CA GLU A 63 5.98 7.67 -9.43
C GLU A 63 6.12 9.19 -9.17
N SER A 64 5.69 9.68 -8.01
CA SER A 64 5.63 11.10 -7.68
C SER A 64 6.51 11.46 -6.48
N ASP A 65 7.33 12.50 -6.63
CA ASP A 65 8.24 13.02 -5.58
C ASP A 65 7.56 13.43 -4.25
N GLN A 66 6.24 13.57 -4.23
CA GLN A 66 5.45 13.89 -3.04
C GLN A 66 5.18 12.68 -2.11
N PHE A 67 5.49 11.46 -2.54
CA PHE A 67 5.18 10.24 -1.82
C PHE A 67 6.42 9.32 -1.76
N PRO A 68 6.41 8.28 -0.90
CA PRO A 68 7.44 7.25 -0.89
C PRO A 68 7.59 6.56 -2.25
N ASP A 69 8.79 6.05 -2.53
CA ASP A 69 9.20 5.46 -3.80
C ASP A 69 8.92 3.95 -3.89
N SER A 70 8.27 3.37 -2.88
CA SER A 70 7.89 1.95 -2.86
C SER A 70 6.41 1.74 -2.53
N ILE A 71 5.82 0.72 -3.17
CA ILE A 71 4.40 0.35 -2.98
C ILE A 71 4.07 0.12 -1.51
N CYS A 72 4.91 -0.62 -0.79
CA CYS A 72 4.64 -0.94 0.61
C CYS A 72 4.73 0.29 1.51
N GLU A 73 5.65 1.22 1.25
CA GLU A 73 5.74 2.45 2.04
C GLU A 73 4.55 3.38 1.77
N VAL A 74 4.12 3.50 0.51
CA VAL A 74 2.89 4.23 0.14
C VAL A 74 1.68 3.64 0.89
N VAL A 75 1.48 2.32 0.83
CA VAL A 75 0.34 1.66 1.48
C VAL A 75 0.41 1.73 3.00
N ALA A 76 1.62 1.74 3.58
CA ALA A 76 1.83 1.84 5.02
C ALA A 76 1.68 3.27 5.57
N GLN A 77 1.53 4.30 4.73
CA GLN A 77 1.39 5.68 5.20
C GLN A 77 0.21 5.85 6.16
N LYS A 78 0.49 6.47 7.31
CA LYS A 78 -0.48 6.68 8.38
C LYS A 78 -1.72 7.43 7.87
N ARG A 79 -2.90 6.85 8.09
CA ARG A 79 -4.23 7.43 7.74
C ARG A 79 -4.45 7.68 6.24
N GLN A 80 -3.64 7.09 5.35
CA GLN A 80 -3.84 7.22 3.90
C GLN A 80 -4.71 6.10 3.32
N PHE A 81 -4.74 4.96 4.00
CA PHE A 81 -5.51 3.75 3.68
C PHE A 81 -6.27 3.29 4.93
N ALA A 82 -7.16 2.31 4.76
CA ALA A 82 -8.05 1.76 5.76
C ALA A 82 -7.28 1.40 7.04
N PRO A 83 -7.88 1.63 8.23
CA PRO A 83 -7.26 1.23 9.49
C PRO A 83 -6.90 -0.26 9.47
N GLY A 84 -5.63 -0.56 9.72
CA GLY A 84 -5.10 -1.92 9.68
C GLY A 84 -4.87 -2.48 8.28
N VAL A 85 -4.75 -1.65 7.23
CA VAL A 85 -4.47 -2.10 5.85
C VAL A 85 -3.29 -3.06 5.77
N MET A 86 -2.27 -2.94 6.63
CA MET A 86 -1.08 -3.82 6.67
C MET A 86 -1.20 -5.04 7.61
N THR A 87 -2.19 -5.08 8.50
CA THR A 87 -2.28 -6.12 9.56
C THR A 87 -3.57 -6.92 9.55
N ARG A 88 -4.69 -6.36 9.09
CA ARG A 88 -6.00 -7.03 9.06
C ARG A 88 -5.99 -8.21 8.10
N ARG A 89 -6.73 -9.25 8.44
CA ARG A 89 -6.88 -10.44 7.58
C ARG A 89 -7.75 -10.11 6.37
N MET A 90 -7.36 -10.62 5.21
CA MET A 90 -8.19 -10.65 4.01
C MET A 90 -8.97 -11.97 3.96
N ASP A 91 -10.20 -11.94 3.48
CA ASP A 91 -11.02 -13.13 3.33
C ASP A 91 -10.54 -13.99 2.15
N GLN A 92 -10.64 -15.31 2.28
CA GLN A 92 -10.12 -16.23 1.26
C GLN A 92 -10.89 -16.19 -0.06
N ARG A 93 -12.13 -15.70 -0.09
CA ARG A 93 -12.96 -15.68 -1.30
C ARG A 93 -12.56 -14.56 -2.24
N SER A 94 -12.27 -13.38 -1.71
CA SER A 94 -11.92 -12.20 -2.50
C SER A 94 -10.41 -12.07 -2.75
N LEU A 95 -9.59 -12.76 -1.95
CA LEU A 95 -8.13 -12.67 -2.04
C LEU A 95 -7.55 -13.06 -3.42
N PRO A 96 -8.03 -14.12 -4.12
CA PRO A 96 -7.52 -14.45 -5.45
C PRO A 96 -7.70 -13.31 -6.46
N LYS A 97 -8.87 -12.66 -6.44
CA LYS A 97 -9.20 -11.51 -7.29
C LYS A 97 -8.30 -10.31 -7.02
N ALA A 98 -8.10 -9.97 -5.75
CA ALA A 98 -7.22 -8.87 -5.36
C ALA A 98 -5.76 -9.12 -5.77
N ARG A 99 -5.27 -10.36 -5.65
CA ARG A 99 -3.91 -10.73 -6.08
C ARG A 99 -3.76 -10.68 -7.60
N GLU A 100 -4.75 -11.16 -8.34
CA GLU A 100 -4.72 -11.13 -9.80
C GLU A 100 -4.71 -9.68 -10.32
N ALA A 101 -5.60 -8.82 -9.83
CA ALA A 101 -5.61 -7.39 -10.14
C ALA A 101 -4.28 -6.70 -9.74
N ALA A 102 -3.74 -7.01 -8.56
CA ALA A 102 -2.45 -6.48 -8.10
C ALA A 102 -1.31 -6.85 -9.06
N ARG A 103 -1.23 -8.11 -9.50
CA ARG A 103 -0.24 -8.54 -10.49
C ARG A 103 -0.41 -7.83 -11.81
N ALA A 104 -1.65 -7.56 -12.23
CA ALA A 104 -1.91 -6.85 -13.47
C ALA A 104 -1.37 -5.41 -13.41
N VAL A 105 -1.62 -4.69 -12.31
CA VAL A 105 -1.06 -3.35 -12.07
C VAL A 105 0.46 -3.37 -11.99
N LEU A 106 1.04 -4.38 -11.33
CA LEU A 106 2.50 -4.57 -11.26
C LEU A 106 3.12 -4.85 -12.64
N ARG A 107 2.37 -5.43 -13.57
CA ARG A 107 2.78 -5.62 -14.98
C ARG A 107 2.55 -4.38 -15.85
N GLY A 108 2.07 -3.28 -15.28
CA GLY A 108 1.87 -2.01 -15.98
C GLY A 108 0.43 -1.70 -16.36
N GLU A 109 -0.56 -2.54 -15.99
CA GLU A 109 -1.96 -2.18 -16.21
C GLU A 109 -2.32 -0.93 -15.38
N ARG A 110 -3.09 -0.02 -15.97
CA ARG A 110 -3.62 1.19 -15.35
C ARG A 110 -5.07 1.36 -15.75
N HIS A 111 -5.88 1.92 -14.85
CA HIS A 111 -7.26 2.22 -15.17
C HIS A 111 -7.31 3.39 -16.17
N PRO A 112 -7.99 3.25 -17.32
CA PRO A 112 -7.87 4.19 -18.44
C PRO A 112 -8.32 5.63 -18.11
N LEU A 113 -9.22 5.77 -17.13
CA LEU A 113 -9.80 7.06 -16.74
C LEU A 113 -9.25 7.66 -15.44
N VAL A 114 -8.34 6.97 -14.74
CA VAL A 114 -7.75 7.54 -13.50
C VAL A 114 -6.72 8.63 -13.84
N GLY A 115 -6.00 8.48 -14.95
CA GLY A 115 -4.92 9.39 -15.34
C GLY A 115 -3.91 9.57 -14.21
N GLU A 116 -3.59 10.83 -13.90
CA GLU A 116 -2.59 11.22 -12.88
C GLU A 116 -3.16 11.37 -11.46
N ALA A 117 -4.41 10.98 -11.23
CA ALA A 117 -5.06 11.14 -9.93
C ALA A 117 -4.33 10.37 -8.83
N LYS A 118 -4.11 11.03 -7.70
CA LYS A 118 -3.38 10.49 -6.53
C LYS A 118 -4.28 10.36 -5.30
N PHE A 119 -5.56 10.70 -5.42
CA PHE A 119 -6.49 10.75 -4.32
C PHE A 119 -7.82 10.12 -4.71
N PHE A 120 -8.50 9.58 -3.70
CA PHE A 120 -9.86 9.12 -3.82
C PHE A 120 -10.54 9.21 -2.45
N HIS A 121 -11.87 9.16 -2.47
CA HIS A 121 -12.68 8.94 -1.28
C HIS A 121 -13.91 8.13 -1.65
N THR A 122 -14.63 7.61 -0.66
CA THR A 122 -15.91 6.94 -0.86
C THR A 122 -16.87 7.81 -1.67
N ALA A 123 -17.46 7.24 -2.73
CA ALA A 123 -18.40 7.94 -3.58
C ALA A 123 -19.63 8.42 -2.77
N GLY A 124 -20.14 9.59 -3.09
CA GLY A 124 -21.28 10.22 -2.39
C GLY A 124 -20.88 11.07 -1.17
N HIS A 125 -19.67 10.91 -0.62
CA HIS A 125 -19.16 11.84 0.39
C HIS A 125 -18.84 13.21 -0.24
N ARG A 126 -19.03 14.28 0.52
CA ARG A 126 -18.76 15.66 0.10
C ARG A 126 -17.79 16.33 1.07
N PHE A 127 -16.88 17.12 0.53
CA PHE A 127 -15.88 17.86 1.29
C PHE A 127 -15.90 19.33 0.87
N PRO A 128 -15.63 20.28 1.78
CA PRO A 128 -15.70 21.72 1.49
C PRO A 128 -14.44 22.26 0.79
N TYR A 129 -13.65 21.40 0.12
CA TYR A 129 -12.44 21.81 -0.58
C TYR A 129 -12.74 22.20 -2.02
N ASP A 130 -12.13 23.27 -2.50
CA ASP A 130 -12.31 23.80 -3.85
C ASP A 130 -11.20 23.39 -4.83
N ASN A 131 -10.21 22.64 -4.35
CA ASN A 131 -9.02 22.22 -5.08
C ASN A 131 -9.09 20.77 -5.60
N MET A 132 -10.26 20.13 -5.57
CA MET A 132 -10.47 18.75 -5.99
C MET A 132 -10.98 18.70 -7.44
N HIS A 133 -10.18 18.15 -8.35
CA HIS A 133 -10.58 17.91 -9.74
C HIS A 133 -10.91 16.42 -9.94
N TYR A 134 -12.19 16.10 -10.02
CA TYR A 134 -12.65 14.71 -10.17
C TYR A 134 -12.44 14.20 -11.59
N VAL A 135 -12.03 12.94 -11.70
CA VAL A 135 -11.78 12.29 -13.00
C VAL A 135 -12.61 11.04 -13.23
N LEU A 136 -13.01 10.35 -12.16
CA LEU A 136 -13.67 9.05 -12.26
C LEU A 136 -14.48 8.76 -11.00
N VAL A 137 -15.60 8.06 -11.17
CA VAL A 137 -16.26 7.33 -10.08
C VAL A 137 -16.37 5.87 -10.50
N THR A 138 -15.81 4.95 -9.71
CA THR A 138 -15.85 3.50 -9.99
C THR A 138 -15.60 2.70 -8.72
N GLY A 139 -16.08 1.46 -8.66
CA GLY A 139 -15.77 0.54 -7.55
C GLY A 139 -16.10 1.07 -6.15
N GLY A 140 -17.06 2.01 -6.05
CA GLY A 140 -17.47 2.66 -4.79
C GLY A 140 -16.69 3.93 -4.40
N ASN A 141 -15.76 4.41 -5.23
CA ASN A 141 -14.94 5.59 -4.93
C ASN A 141 -15.03 6.68 -6.01
N ALA A 142 -14.82 7.93 -5.60
CA ALA A 142 -14.57 9.06 -6.47
C ALA A 142 -13.07 9.39 -6.46
N PHE A 143 -12.44 9.39 -7.63
CA PHE A 143 -11.01 9.63 -7.84
C PHE A 143 -10.78 11.05 -8.34
N TYR A 144 -9.71 11.68 -7.86
CA TYR A 144 -9.40 13.08 -8.16
C TYR A 144 -7.91 13.39 -8.02
N ASP A 145 -7.48 14.42 -8.71
CA ASP A 145 -6.22 15.10 -8.45
C ASP A 145 -6.46 16.46 -7.77
N LYS A 146 -5.43 17.00 -7.10
CA LYS A 146 -5.50 18.31 -6.47
C LYS A 146 -4.89 19.35 -7.38
N ARG A 147 -5.62 20.44 -7.63
CA ARG A 147 -5.18 21.57 -8.47
C ARG A 147 -5.43 22.89 -7.77
N PRO A 148 -4.70 23.98 -8.09
CA PRO A 148 -5.12 25.32 -7.72
C PRO A 148 -6.60 25.52 -8.08
N SER A 149 -7.39 26.13 -7.19
CA SER A 149 -8.86 26.25 -7.34
C SER A 149 -9.28 26.84 -8.69
N ALA A 150 -8.51 27.79 -9.22
CA ALA A 150 -8.72 28.41 -10.53
C ALA A 150 -8.55 27.45 -11.73
N LEU A 151 -7.88 26.32 -11.55
CA LEU A 151 -7.63 25.31 -12.59
C LEU A 151 -8.54 24.08 -12.46
N VAL A 152 -9.43 24.05 -11.47
CA VAL A 152 -10.39 22.95 -11.28
C VAL A 152 -11.58 23.12 -12.22
N THR A 153 -11.64 22.30 -13.27
CA THR A 153 -12.76 22.30 -14.24
C THR A 153 -13.87 21.28 -13.94
N GLN A 154 -13.61 20.25 -13.11
CA GLN A 154 -14.59 19.22 -12.73
C GLN A 154 -14.71 19.14 -11.20
N ARG A 155 -15.59 19.97 -10.61
CA ARG A 155 -15.79 20.08 -9.14
C ARG A 155 -16.75 19.04 -8.56
N VAL A 156 -17.54 18.40 -9.40
CA VAL A 156 -18.53 17.40 -8.99
C VAL A 156 -18.08 16.04 -9.53
N PRO A 157 -18.09 14.97 -8.71
CA PRO A 157 -17.81 13.63 -9.20
C PRO A 157 -18.68 13.30 -10.42
N PRO A 158 -18.11 12.78 -11.52
CA PRO A 158 -18.88 12.36 -12.69
C PRO A 158 -19.80 11.17 -12.35
N ALA A 159 -20.65 10.78 -13.30
CA ALA A 159 -21.44 9.56 -13.16
C ALA A 159 -20.54 8.33 -12.97
N PRO A 160 -20.94 7.34 -12.16
CA PRO A 160 -20.19 6.09 -12.01
C PRO A 160 -20.01 5.36 -13.34
N VAL A 161 -18.81 4.84 -13.56
CA VAL A 161 -18.45 4.00 -14.71
C VAL A 161 -17.72 2.76 -14.18
N ASP A 162 -18.20 1.58 -14.56
CA ASP A 162 -17.60 0.28 -14.24
C ASP A 162 -17.58 -0.61 -15.50
N GLY A 163 -16.74 -1.63 -15.51
CA GLY A 163 -16.62 -2.64 -16.57
C GLY A 163 -15.55 -2.36 -17.63
N LEU A 164 -14.66 -1.38 -17.44
CA LEU A 164 -13.63 -0.99 -18.40
C LEU A 164 -12.39 -1.87 -18.38
N THR A 165 -12.08 -2.47 -17.23
CA THR A 165 -10.91 -3.33 -17.03
C THR A 165 -11.29 -4.82 -17.02
N GLY A 166 -12.58 -5.17 -17.12
CA GLY A 166 -13.05 -6.55 -17.27
C GLY A 166 -12.83 -7.46 -16.05
N TRP A 167 -12.79 -8.77 -16.29
CA TRP A 167 -12.14 -9.84 -15.52
C TRP A 167 -11.54 -10.80 -16.55
#